data_AF-A0A6J4Q0Q1-F1
#
_entry.id   AF-A0A6J4Q0Q1-F1
#
_cell.length_a   1.000
_cell.length_b   1.000
_cell.length_c   1.000
_cell.angle_alpha   90.00
_cell.angle_beta   90.00
_cell.angle_gamma   90.00
#
_symmetry.space_group_name_H-M   'P 1'
#
loop_
_entity.id
_entity.type
_entity.pdbx_description
1 polymer ?
#
loop_
_entity_poly.entity_id
_entity_poly.type
_entity_poly.pdbx_seq_one_letter_code
_entity_poly.pdbx_strand_id
1 'polypeptide(L)'
;GVSGFYVSFIRGTPLIVQIFFIYLGLPQLAQYAPGPLQGLFILGTVTSGVLALGINYGAYMAEIFRAGIQAVGHGQVEAAQALGMTRAQTMRRIVLPQAIRVIRTWRRW
;
A
#
# COMPACT_ATOMS: atom_id res chain seq x y z
N GLY A 1 7.65 -11.82 1.74
CA GLY A 1 6.75 -11.79 2.92
C GLY A 1 5.32 -11.46 2.50
N VAL A 2 4.36 -11.55 3.44
CA VAL A 2 2.90 -11.35 3.18
C VAL A 2 2.59 -10.04 2.46
N SER A 3 3.26 -8.94 2.82
CA SER A 3 3.12 -7.64 2.14
C SER A 3 3.53 -7.67 0.66
N GLY A 4 4.61 -8.38 0.32
CA GLY A 4 5.04 -8.54 -1.07
C GLY A 4 4.07 -9.42 -1.88
N PHE A 5 3.51 -10.47 -1.25
CA PHE A 5 2.48 -11.30 -1.89
C PHE A 5 1.21 -10.50 -2.18
N TYR A 6 0.71 -9.74 -1.20
CA TYR A 6 -0.44 -8.84 -1.37
C TYR A 6 -0.23 -7.87 -2.54
N VAL A 7 0.91 -7.17 -2.55
CA VAL A 7 1.25 -6.22 -3.61
C VAL A 7 1.30 -6.88 -4.98
N SER A 8 1.98 -8.03 -5.11
CA SER A 8 2.11 -8.74 -6.38
C SER A 8 0.76 -9.26 -6.88
N PHE A 9 -0.11 -9.73 -5.99
CA PHE A 9 -1.46 -10.18 -6.34
C PHE A 9 -2.35 -9.04 -6.84
N ILE A 10 -2.35 -7.91 -6.14
CA ILE A 10 -3.16 -6.73 -6.52
C ILE A 10 -2.63 -6.09 -7.81
N ARG A 11 -1.31 -6.07 -8.04
CA ARG A 11 -0.72 -5.56 -9.29
C ARG A 11 -0.83 -6.55 -10.46
N GLY A 12 -0.94 -7.85 -10.17
CA GLY A 12 -1.12 -8.90 -11.18
C GLY A 12 -2.56 -9.12 -11.63
N THR A 13 -3.55 -8.51 -10.96
CA THR A 13 -4.95 -8.58 -11.34
C THR A 13 -5.40 -7.28 -12.03
N PRO A 14 -6.10 -7.34 -13.18
CA PRO A 14 -6.60 -6.15 -13.85
C PRO A 14 -7.54 -5.34 -12.94
N LEU A 15 -7.40 -4.01 -12.92
CA LEU A 15 -8.26 -3.13 -12.10
C LEU A 15 -9.75 -3.36 -12.37
N ILE A 16 -10.13 -3.59 -13.63
CA ILE A 16 -11.52 -3.86 -14.00
C ILE A 16 -12.07 -5.12 -13.31
N VAL A 17 -11.25 -6.16 -13.16
CA VAL A 17 -11.62 -7.38 -12.43
C VAL A 17 -11.83 -7.08 -10.95
N GLN A 18 -11.01 -6.22 -10.35
CA GLN A 18 -11.16 -5.80 -8.96
C GLN A 18 -12.48 -5.01 -8.76
N ILE A 19 -12.82 -4.11 -9.68
CA ILE A 19 -14.08 -3.36 -9.65
C ILE A 19 -15.27 -4.31 -9.76
N PHE A 20 -15.25 -5.23 -10.73
CA PHE A 20 -16.32 -6.22 -10.89
C PHE A 20 -16.47 -7.13 -9.68
N PHE A 21 -15.36 -7.58 -9.10
CA PHE A 21 -15.37 -8.41 -7.92
C PHE A 21 -16.00 -7.68 -6.72
N ILE A 22 -15.64 -6.42 -6.49
CA ILE A 22 -16.19 -5.63 -5.38
C ILE A 22 -17.67 -5.27 -5.61
N TYR A 23 -18.04 -4.89 -6.83
CA TYR A 23 -19.40 -4.43 -7.11
C TYR A 23 -20.41 -5.58 -7.27
N LEU A 24 -20.02 -6.68 -7.93
CA LEU A 24 -20.92 -7.79 -8.24
C LEU A 24 -20.69 -9.02 -7.38
N GLY A 25 -19.44 -9.29 -6.99
CA GLY A 25 -19.07 -10.49 -6.21
C GLY A 25 -19.28 -10.31 -4.70
N LEU A 26 -18.89 -9.16 -4.17
CA LEU A 26 -18.95 -8.87 -2.73
C LEU A 26 -20.38 -8.93 -2.14
N PRO A 27 -21.43 -8.41 -2.82
CA PRO A 27 -22.81 -8.59 -2.37
C PRO A 27 -23.27 -10.05 -2.33
N GLN A 28 -22.72 -10.94 -3.18
CA GLN A 28 -23.04 -12.37 -3.12
C GLN A 28 -22.50 -13.03 -1.87
N LEU A 29 -21.46 -12.46 -1.25
CA LEU A 29 -20.91 -12.94 0.01
C LEU A 29 -21.73 -12.47 1.22
N ALA A 30 -22.60 -11.47 1.05
CA ALA A 30 -23.47 -10.95 2.11
C ALA A 30 -24.35 -12.04 2.72
N GLN A 31 -24.76 -13.04 1.95
CA GLN A 31 -25.59 -14.17 2.42
C GLN A 31 -24.89 -15.04 3.47
N TYR A 32 -23.56 -15.04 3.52
CA TYR A 32 -22.76 -15.76 4.51
C TYR A 32 -22.42 -14.92 5.73
N ALA A 33 -22.78 -13.62 5.72
CA ALA A 33 -22.49 -12.71 6.81
C ALA A 33 -23.62 -12.74 7.88
N PRO A 34 -23.29 -12.65 9.18
CA PRO A 34 -24.27 -12.52 10.25
C PRO A 34 -25.15 -11.28 10.02
N GLY A 35 -26.47 -11.41 10.25
CA GLY A 35 -27.51 -10.40 9.95
C GLY A 35 -27.10 -8.92 10.00
N PRO A 36 -26.58 -8.38 11.12
CA PRO A 36 -26.24 -6.95 11.22
C PRO A 36 -25.07 -6.51 10.33
N LEU A 37 -24.24 -7.45 9.85
CA LEU A 37 -23.07 -7.16 9.01
C LEU A 37 -23.37 -7.28 7.51
N GLN A 38 -24.53 -7.80 7.10
CA GLN A 38 -24.86 -8.00 5.69
C GLN A 38 -24.83 -6.69 4.88
N GLY A 39 -25.22 -5.58 5.51
CA GLY A 39 -25.18 -4.24 4.90
C GLY A 39 -23.78 -3.74 4.53
N LEU A 40 -22.71 -4.25 5.16
CA LEU A 40 -21.32 -3.89 4.82
C LEU A 40 -20.87 -4.46 3.48
N PHE A 41 -21.51 -5.54 3.01
CA PHE A 41 -21.16 -6.21 1.77
C PHE A 41 -21.93 -5.66 0.56
N ILE A 42 -23.00 -4.89 0.81
CA ILE A 42 -23.80 -4.23 -0.22
C ILE A 42 -23.30 -2.79 -0.38
N LEU A 43 -22.34 -2.62 -1.27
CA LEU A 43 -21.68 -1.34 -1.51
C LEU A 43 -22.32 -0.61 -2.70
N GLY A 44 -22.58 0.69 -2.56
CA GLY A 44 -22.99 1.54 -3.69
C GLY A 44 -21.91 1.62 -4.77
N THR A 45 -22.30 2.00 -6.00
CA THR A 45 -21.39 2.05 -7.16
C THR A 45 -20.16 2.93 -6.91
N VAL A 46 -20.36 4.11 -6.30
CA VAL A 46 -19.27 5.04 -5.96
C VAL A 46 -18.33 4.42 -4.92
N THR A 47 -18.88 3.87 -3.84
CA THR A 47 -18.08 3.26 -2.76
C THR A 47 -17.28 2.06 -3.28
N SER A 48 -17.88 1.23 -4.13
CA SER A 48 -17.21 0.08 -4.77
C SER A 48 -16.04 0.53 -5.65
N GLY A 49 -16.24 1.58 -6.45
CA GLY A 49 -15.18 2.19 -7.27
C GLY A 49 -14.05 2.75 -6.42
N VAL A 50 -14.37 3.51 -5.36
CA VAL A 50 -13.38 4.06 -4.41
C VAL A 50 -12.57 2.96 -3.74
N LEU A 51 -13.21 1.86 -3.31
CA LEU A 51 -12.52 0.74 -2.69
C LEU A 51 -11.60 0.01 -3.67
N ALA A 52 -12.08 -0.30 -4.88
CA ALA A 52 -11.27 -0.95 -5.91
C ALA A 52 -10.05 -0.12 -6.28
N LEU A 53 -10.26 1.18 -6.54
CA LEU A 53 -9.17 2.11 -6.84
C LEU A 53 -8.23 2.26 -5.65
N GLY A 54 -8.75 2.41 -4.43
CA GLY A 54 -7.95 2.57 -3.22
C GLY A 54 -7.04 1.37 -2.94
N ILE A 55 -7.55 0.14 -3.12
CA ILE A 55 -6.76 -1.10 -2.98
C ILE A 55 -5.66 -1.14 -4.03
N ASN A 56 -6.02 -0.87 -5.29
CA ASN A 56 -5.09 -0.91 -6.40
C ASN A 56 -3.96 0.12 -6.22
N TYR A 57 -4.32 1.41 -6.09
CA TYR A 57 -3.38 2.50 -5.86
C TYR A 57 -2.57 2.31 -4.58
N GLY A 58 -3.17 1.78 -3.51
CA GLY A 58 -2.49 1.48 -2.26
C GLY A 58 -1.35 0.48 -2.44
N ALA A 59 -1.56 -0.58 -3.23
CA ALA A 59 -0.52 -1.55 -3.55
C ALA A 59 0.64 -0.93 -4.36
N TYR A 60 0.33 -0.08 -5.35
CA TYR A 60 1.35 0.66 -6.09
C TYR A 60 2.13 1.65 -5.20
N MET A 61 1.43 2.38 -4.32
CA MET A 61 2.06 3.31 -3.38
C MET A 61 2.99 2.58 -2.42
N ALA A 62 2.59 1.41 -1.89
CA ALA A 62 3.45 0.62 -1.02
C ALA A 62 4.80 0.28 -1.66
N GLU A 63 4.81 -0.06 -2.96
CA GLU A 63 6.05 -0.31 -3.70
C GLU A 63 6.89 0.93 -3.90
N ILE A 64 6.27 2.07 -4.19
CA ILE A 64 6.96 3.35 -4.33
C ILE A 64 7.64 3.73 -3.00
N PHE A 65 6.94 3.59 -1.88
CA PHE A 65 7.53 3.84 -0.56
C PHE A 65 8.66 2.86 -0.23
N ARG A 66 8.47 1.56 -0.52
CA ARG A 66 9.49 0.53 -0.31
C ARG A 66 10.74 0.83 -1.14
N ALA A 67 10.58 1.14 -2.42
CA ALA A 67 11.68 1.50 -3.31
C ALA A 67 12.38 2.79 -2.86
N GLY A 68 11.62 3.81 -2.42
CA GLY A 68 12.16 5.04 -1.88
C GLY A 68 13.01 4.85 -0.62
N ILE A 69 12.57 3.97 0.30
CA ILE A 69 13.34 3.60 1.49
C ILE A 69 14.61 2.83 1.10
N GLN A 70 14.51 1.89 0.17
CA GLN A 70 15.66 1.09 -0.29
C GLN A 70 16.70 1.91 -1.09
N ALA A 71 16.28 3.03 -1.68
CA ALA A 71 17.18 3.94 -2.37
C ALA A 71 18.11 4.72 -1.43
N VAL A 72 17.82 4.76 -0.12
CA VAL A 72 18.70 5.38 0.88
C VAL A 72 19.92 4.49 1.09
N GLY A 73 21.13 5.05 0.87
CA GLY A 73 22.37 4.30 0.97
C GLY A 73 22.63 3.73 2.37
N HIS A 74 23.09 2.48 2.43
CA HIS A 74 23.39 1.77 3.67
C HIS A 74 24.38 2.52 4.59
N GLY A 75 25.35 3.25 4.02
CA GLY A 75 26.30 4.05 4.79
C GLY A 75 25.65 5.15 5.66
N GLN A 76 24.48 5.68 5.26
CA GLN A 76 23.73 6.64 6.10
C GLN A 76 23.17 5.96 7.36
N VAL A 77 22.77 4.69 7.24
CA VAL A 77 22.24 3.89 8.35
C VAL A 77 23.38 3.46 9.27
N GLU A 78 24.50 3.02 8.71
CA GLU A 78 25.70 2.64 9.47
C GLU A 78 26.30 3.84 10.22
N ALA A 79 26.38 5.01 9.59
CA ALA A 79 26.83 6.23 10.25
C ALA A 79 25.91 6.64 11.41
N ALA A 80 24.59 6.51 11.24
CA ALA A 80 23.63 6.76 12.32
C ALA A 80 23.83 5.81 13.50
N GLN A 81 24.06 4.53 13.22
CA GLN A 81 24.32 3.51 14.24
C GLN A 81 25.65 3.75 14.96
N ALA A 82 26.69 4.18 14.23
CA ALA A 82 27.98 4.57 14.82
C ALA A 82 27.86 5.77 15.77
N LEU A 83 26.90 6.66 15.54
CA LEU A 83 26.56 7.78 16.43
C LEU A 83 25.61 7.38 17.58
N GLY A 84 25.35 6.08 17.77
CA GLY A 84 24.51 5.56 18.86
C GLY A 84 23.00 5.75 18.64
N MET A 85 22.56 6.04 17.41
CA MET A 85 21.13 6.23 17.13
C MET A 85 20.38 4.90 17.14
N THR A 86 19.22 4.87 17.78
CA THR A 86 18.30 3.73 17.70
C THR A 86 17.72 3.58 16.28
N ARG A 87 17.20 2.40 15.95
CA ARG A 87 16.54 2.15 14.66
C ARG A 87 15.39 3.13 14.38
N ALA A 88 14.61 3.48 15.40
CA ALA A 88 13.53 4.46 15.28
C ALA A 88 14.05 5.88 15.02
N GLN A 89 15.13 6.29 15.70
CA GLN A 89 15.78 7.58 15.45
C GLN A 89 16.36 7.65 14.04
N THR A 90 17.07 6.59 13.62
CA THR A 90 17.65 6.48 12.27
C THR A 90 16.57 6.54 11.19
N MET A 91 15.48 5.78 11.37
CA MET A 91 14.35 5.80 10.44
C MET A 91 13.70 7.19 10.35
N ARG A 92 13.38 7.81 11.49
CA ARG A 92 12.65 9.09 11.52
C ARG A 92 13.48 10.28 11.07
N ARG A 93 14.77 10.32 11.41
CA ARG A 93 15.63 11.51 11.21
C ARG A 93 16.49 11.43 9.95
N ILE A 94 16.82 10.23 9.47
CA ILE A 94 17.77 10.04 8.36
C ILE A 94 17.07 9.40 7.16
N VAL A 95 16.48 8.21 7.34
CA VAL A 95 15.94 7.43 6.22
C VAL A 95 14.67 8.05 5.64
N LEU A 96 13.63 8.33 6.45
CA LEU A 96 12.35 8.83 5.96
C LEU A 96 12.47 10.17 5.20
N PRO A 97 13.17 11.20 5.71
CA PRO A 97 13.32 12.47 4.98
C PRO A 97 14.01 12.30 3.62
N GLN A 98 15.01 11.41 3.54
CA GLN A 98 15.72 11.12 2.28
C GLN A 98 14.85 10.32 1.32
N ALA A 99 14.17 9.28 1.81
CA ALA A 99 13.25 8.46 1.02
C ALA A 99 12.14 9.31 0.39
N ILE A 100 11.53 10.23 1.15
CA ILE A 100 10.51 11.17 0.64
C ILE A 100 11.07 12.05 -0.48
N ARG A 101 12.31 12.52 -0.36
CA ARG A 101 12.96 13.32 -1.40
C ARG A 101 13.17 12.51 -2.68
N VAL A 102 13.58 11.25 -2.56
CA VAL A 102 13.72 10.33 -3.72
C VAL A 102 12.38 10.08 -4.39
N ILE A 103 11.34 9.75 -3.60
CA ILE A 103 9.97 9.50 -4.09
C ILE A 103 9.43 10.73 -4.83
N ARG A 104 9.65 11.93 -4.29
CA ARG A 104 9.20 13.18 -4.92
C ARG A 104 9.89 13.43 -6.27
N THR A 105 11.17 13.11 -6.39
CA THR A 105 11.95 13.35 -7.61
C THR A 105 11.56 12.38 -8.73
N TRP A 106 11.02 11.21 -8.41
CA TRP A 106 10.53 10.23 -9.40
C TRP A 106 9.43 10.77 -10.33
N ARG A 107 8.74 11.85 -9.94
CA ARG A 107 7.68 12.48 -10.74
C ARG A 107 8.21 13.39 -11.88
N ARG A 108 9.52 13.44 -12.12
CA ARG A 108 10.15 14.36 -13.10
C ARG A 108 10.60 13.72 -14.41
N TRP A 109 10.35 12.44 -14.62
CA TRP A 109 10.73 11.70 -15.83
C TRP A 109 9.58 10.81 -16.30
#